data_AF-Q6J9F0-F1
#
_entry.id   AF-Q6J9F0-F1
#
_cell.length_a   1.000
_cell.length_b   1.000
_cell.length_c   1.000
_cell.angle_alpha   90.00
_cell.angle_beta   90.00
_cell.angle_gamma   90.00
#
_symmetry.space_group_name_H-M   'P 1'
#
loop_
_entity.id
_entity.type
_entity.pdbx_description
1 polymer ?
#
loop_
_entity_poly.entity_id
_entity_poly.type
_entity_poly.pdbx_seq_one_letter_code
_entity_poly.pdbx_strand_id
1 'polypeptide(L)' 'VICDAYTPAGEPIPTNKRHKAAQIFSDSKVVSEVPWFGIEQEYTLLQQNVKWPL' A
#
# COMPACT_ATOMS: atom_id res chain seq x y z
N VAL A 1 -10.64 -0.33 -9.81
CA VAL A 1 -10.74 0.72 -8.76
C VAL A 1 -9.87 0.28 -7.60
N ILE A 2 -8.87 1.07 -7.19
CA ILE A 2 -8.08 0.82 -5.98
C ILE A 2 -8.91 1.35 -4.80
N CYS A 3 -9.15 0.51 -3.78
CA CYS A 3 -10.01 0.84 -2.66
C CYS A 3 -9.29 0.68 -1.32
N ASP A 4 -9.75 1.43 -0.32
CA ASP A 4 -9.46 1.19 1.08
C ASP A 4 -10.53 0.30 1.71
N ALA A 5 -10.16 -0.38 2.80
CA ALA A 5 -11.05 -1.29 3.50
C ALA A 5 -11.38 -0.76 4.91
N TYR A 6 -12.67 -0.74 5.22
CA TYR A 6 -13.24 -0.22 6.45
C TYR A 6 -14.26 -1.20 7.01
N THR A 7 -14.43 -1.18 8.33
CA THR A 7 -15.56 -1.83 9.00
C THR A 7 -16.87 -1.12 8.62
N PRO A 8 -18.04 -1.75 8.81
CA PRO A 8 -19.33 -1.08 8.61
C PRO A 8 -19.52 0.17 9.49
N ALA A 9 -18.79 0.28 10.61
CA ALA A 9 -18.79 1.45 11.49
C ALA A 9 -17.94 2.62 10.95
N GLY A 10 -17.24 2.44 9.82
CA GLY A 10 -16.36 3.47 9.24
C GLY A 10 -14.92 3.43 9.75
N GLU A 11 -14.57 2.49 10.63
CA GLU A 11 -13.20 2.36 11.15
C GLU A 11 -12.30 1.60 10.17
N PRO A 12 -11.04 2.03 9.95
CA PRO A 12 -10.11 1.31 9.07
C PRO A 12 -9.82 -0.07 9.65
N ILE A 13 -9.90 -1.13 8.83
CA ILE A 13 -9.54 -2.47 9.30
C ILE A 13 -8.03 -2.57 9.60
N PRO A 14 -7.56 -3.50 10.45
CA PRO A 14 -6.14 -3.57 10.85
C PRO A 14 -5.13 -3.70 9.70
N THR A 15 -5.55 -4.26 8.56
CA THR A 15 -4.74 -4.42 7.34
C THR A 15 -4.84 -3.25 6.37
N ASN A 16 -5.70 -2.25 6.61
CA ASN A 16 -5.73 -1.01 5.83
C ASN A 16 -4.55 -0.11 6.23
N LYS A 17 -3.43 -0.26 5.52
CA LYS A 17 -2.23 0.55 5.74
C LYS A 17 -2.28 1.92 5.07
N ARG A 18 -3.12 2.06 4.04
CA ARG A 18 -3.26 3.31 3.28
C ARG A 18 -3.92 4.41 4.11
N HIS A 19 -4.86 4.10 5.00
CA HIS A 19 -5.46 5.13 5.89
C HIS A 19 -4.40 5.86 6.72
N LYS A 20 -3.44 5.13 7.31
CA LYS A 20 -2.35 5.76 8.09
C LYS A 20 -1.39 6.53 7.20
N ALA A 21 -1.03 5.99 6.04
CA ALA A 21 -0.19 6.70 5.07
C ALA A 21 -0.83 8.02 4.61
N ALA A 22 -2.15 8.02 4.36
CA ALA A 22 -2.89 9.22 3.99
C ALA A 22 -2.84 10.30 5.09
N GLN A 23 -2.91 9.91 6.38
CA GLN A 23 -2.73 10.85 7.49
C GLN A 23 -1.34 11.51 7.47
N ILE A 24 -0.29 10.73 7.20
CA ILE A 24 1.10 11.24 7.15
C ILE A 24 1.27 12.18 5.95
N PHE A 25 0.85 11.76 4.76
CA PHE A 25 1.03 12.54 3.54
C PHE A 25 0.08 13.72 3.40
N SER A 26 -0.93 13.83 4.27
CA SER A 26 -1.78 15.02 4.39
C SER A 26 -1.28 16.01 5.44
N ASP A 27 -0.26 15.67 6.24
CA ASP A 27 0.35 16.61 7.18
C ASP A 27 1.03 17.74 6.39
N SER A 28 0.70 18.99 6.73
CA SER A 28 1.26 20.20 6.11
C SER A 28 2.78 20.21 6.02
N LYS A 29 3.49 19.66 7.01
CA LYS A 29 4.96 19.58 7.04
C LYS A 29 5.51 18.59 6.04
N VAL A 30 4.74 17.55 5.71
CA VAL A 30 5.13 16.54 4.71
C VAL A 30 4.75 17.02 3.32
N VAL A 31 3.57 17.63 3.18
CA VAL A 31 3.10 18.22 1.91
C VAL A 31 4.08 19.28 1.41
N SER A 32 4.63 20.12 2.28
CA SER A 32 5.60 21.17 1.91
C SER A 32 6.91 20.64 1.35
N GLU A 33 7.32 19.43 1.72
CA GLU A 33 8.57 18.81 1.28
C GLU A 33 8.45 18.09 -0.07
N VAL A 34 7.22 17.93 -0.60
CA VAL A 34 6.94 17.29 -1.89
C VAL A 34 7.72 15.97 -2.06
N PRO A 35 7.49 14.96 -1.19
CA PRO A 35 8.30 13.74 -1.19
C PRO A 35 8.08 12.91 -2.46
N TRP A 36 9.16 12.40 -3.03
CA TRP A 36 9.16 11.53 -4.22
C TRP A 36 9.63 10.13 -3.85
N PHE A 37 9.03 9.12 -4.48
CA PHE A 37 9.32 7.71 -4.22
C PHE A 37 9.62 6.98 -5.53
N GLY A 38 10.80 6.35 -5.60
CA GLY A 38 11.10 5.30 -6.57
C GLY A 38 10.92 3.95 -5.89
N ILE A 39 10.15 3.05 -6.49
CA ILE A 39 9.89 1.72 -5.93
C ILE A 39 10.33 0.68 -6.94
N GLU A 40 11.23 -0.21 -6.51
CA GLU A 40 11.71 -1.34 -7.28
C GLU A 40 11.07 -2.61 -6.71
N GLN A 41 10.23 -3.28 -7.51
CA GLN A 41 9.56 -4.51 -7.10
C GLN A 41 10.11 -5.68 -7.91
N GLU A 42 10.94 -6.49 -7.27
CA GLU A 42 11.35 -7.79 -7.81
C GLU A 42 10.27 -8.85 -7.57
N TYR A 43 10.18 -9.82 -8.47
CA TYR A 43 9.33 -10.99 -8.32
C TYR A 43 9.93 -12.17 -9.09
N THR A 44 9.68 -13.39 -8.62
CA THR A 44 10.09 -14.63 -9.31
C THR A 44 8.87 -15.28 -9.96
N LEU A 45 8.99 -15.64 -11.23
CA LEU A 45 7.98 -16.44 -11.91
C LEU A 45 8.11 -17.91 -11.47
N LEU A 46 7.00 -18.49 -11.05
CA LEU A 46 6.92 -19.89 -10.64
C LEU A 46 6.00 -20.67 -11.59
N GLN A 47 6.26 -21.96 -11.75
CA GLN A 47 5.37 -22.86 -12.47
C GLN A 47 4.00 -22.94 -11.76
N GLN A 48 2.91 -23.03 -12.52
CA GLN A 48 1.56 -22.92 -11.96
C GLN A 48 1.21 -24.02 -10.94
N ASN A 49 1.63 -25.26 -11.22
CA ASN A 49 1.24 -26.43 -10.44
C ASN A 49 2.32 -26.90 -9.45
N VAL A 50 3.55 -26.37 -9.57
CA VAL A 50 4.67 -26.69 -8.69
C VAL A 50 5.39 -25.42 -8.29
N LYS A 51 5.80 -25.29 -7.03
CA LYS A 51 6.46 -24.08 -6.50
C LYS A 51 7.94 -23.99 -6.91
N TRP A 52 8.24 -24.27 -8.17
CA TRP A 52 9.57 -24.18 -8.75
C TRP A 52 9.68 -22.96 -9.67
N PRO A 53 10.85 -22.31 -9.73
CA PRO A 53 11.10 -21.25 -10.70
C PRO A 53 10.83 -21.74 -12.13
N LEU A 54 10.32 -20.82 -12.95
CA LEU A 54 10.26 -20.98 -14.40
C LEU A 54 11.65 -20.88 -15.04
#